data_AF-A0AAN6LWH4-F1
#
_entry.id   AF-A0AAN6LWH4-F1
#
_cell.length_a   1.000
_cell.length_b   1.000
_cell.length_c   1.000
_cell.angle_alpha   90.00
_cell.angle_beta   90.00
_cell.angle_gamma   90.00
#
_symmetry.space_group_name_H-M   'P 1'
#
loop_
_entity.id
_entity.type
_entity.pdbx_description
1 polymer ?
#
loop_
_entity_poly.entity_id
_entity_poly.type
_entity_poly.pdbx_seq_one_letter_code
_entity_poly.pdbx_strand_id
1 'polypeptide(L)'
;MLQPPVNNYCVYNDSVTVMIVGGPNARADYHINETAEWFYQHKGSMLLKIIDDGQFRDVHINEGDMFLLPPILPTTPSDSQTP
;
A
#
# COMPACT_ATOMS: atom_id res chain seq x y z
N MET A 1 -3.06 -4.56 17.40
CA MET A 1 -2.81 -3.14 17.11
C MET A 1 -2.84 -2.84 15.61
N LEU A 2 -2.52 -3.81 14.73
CA LEU A 2 -2.66 -3.70 13.27
C LEU A 2 -3.84 -4.54 12.74
N GLN A 3 -4.99 -4.42 13.39
CA GLN A 3 -6.23 -5.11 13.00
C GLN A 3 -7.37 -4.11 13.09
N PRO A 4 -8.46 -4.27 12.31
CA PRO A 4 -9.59 -3.35 12.32
C PRO A 4 -10.07 -3.00 13.74
N PRO A 5 -10.50 -1.74 14.01
CA PRO A 5 -10.76 -0.66 13.04
C PRO A 5 -9.55 0.22 12.71
N VAL A 6 -8.43 0.09 13.44
CA VAL A 6 -7.20 0.85 13.21
C VAL A 6 -6.12 -0.11 12.74
N ASN A 7 -5.88 -0.10 11.44
CA ASN A 7 -5.00 -1.06 10.77
C ASN A 7 -3.66 -0.46 10.34
N ASN A 8 -3.41 0.81 10.63
CA ASN A 8 -2.13 1.45 10.40
C ASN A 8 -1.61 2.08 11.69
N TYR A 9 -0.28 2.20 11.76
CA TYR A 9 0.42 2.88 12.83
C TYR A 9 1.56 3.69 12.25
N CYS A 10 1.59 4.99 12.54
CA CYS A 10 2.68 5.87 12.14
C CYS A 10 3.84 5.74 13.13
N VAL A 11 4.98 5.26 12.64
CA VAL A 11 6.19 5.01 13.44
C VAL A 11 7.05 6.27 13.51
N TYR A 12 7.08 7.05 12.42
CA TYR A 12 7.88 8.26 12.30
C TYR A 12 7.19 9.23 11.35
N ASN A 13 7.19 10.53 11.69
CA ASN A 13 6.52 11.59 10.94
C ASN A 13 7.30 12.89 11.02
N ASP A 14 8.17 13.11 10.04
CA ASP A 14 8.95 14.34 9.88
C ASP A 14 9.18 14.57 8.38
N SER A 15 10.43 14.62 7.91
CA SER A 15 10.77 14.68 6.48
C SER A 15 10.28 13.49 5.66
N VAL A 16 10.02 12.35 6.30
CA VAL A 16 9.38 11.17 5.73
C VAL A 16 8.34 10.62 6.71
N THR A 17 7.25 10.08 6.19
CA THR A 17 6.24 9.39 6.98
C THR A 17 6.45 7.89 6.85
N VAL A 18 6.74 7.21 7.95
CA VAL A 18 6.91 5.75 7.99
C VAL A 18 5.70 5.15 8.68
N MET A 19 4.95 4.32 7.96
CA MET A 19 3.78 3.62 8.46
C MET A 19 3.98 2.12 8.46
N ILE A 20 3.44 1.44 9.47
CA ILE A 20 3.21 0.00 9.44
C ILE A 20 1.71 -0.20 9.23
N VAL A 21 1.34 -0.99 8.22
CA VAL A 21 -0.05 -1.30 7.88
C VAL A 21 -0.27 -2.80 7.99
N GLY A 22 -1.38 -3.21 8.57
CA GLY A 22 -1.82 -4.60 8.64
C GLY A 22 -3.17 -4.82 7.96
N GLY A 23 -3.50 -6.09 7.75
CA GLY A 23 -4.73 -6.52 7.10
C GLY A 23 -5.74 -7.18 8.05
N PRO A 24 -6.94 -7.54 7.53
CA PRO A 24 -7.39 -7.25 6.17
C PRO A 24 -7.79 -5.78 6.01
N ASN A 25 -7.31 -5.13 4.94
CA ASN A 25 -7.68 -3.77 4.57
C ASN A 25 -7.91 -3.73 3.06
N ALA A 26 -9.17 -3.60 2.66
CA ALA A 26 -9.56 -3.40 1.27
C ALA A 26 -10.31 -2.08 1.17
N ARG A 27 -9.84 -1.20 0.29
CA ARG A 27 -10.44 0.11 0.04
C ARG A 27 -10.79 0.25 -1.44
N ALA A 28 -11.71 1.17 -1.73
CA ALA A 28 -12.17 1.46 -3.09
C ALA A 28 -11.71 2.84 -3.59
N ASP A 29 -11.18 3.68 -2.70
CA ASP A 29 -10.64 5.00 -3.01
C ASP A 29 -9.19 4.91 -3.50
N TYR A 30 -8.87 5.68 -4.55
CA TYR A 30 -7.50 5.86 -5.06
C TYR A 30 -6.88 7.11 -4.44
N HIS A 31 -5.62 7.01 -4.05
CA HIS A 31 -4.78 8.11 -3.58
C HIS A 31 -3.90 8.59 -4.72
N ILE A 32 -3.75 9.90 -4.86
CA ILE A 32 -2.81 10.51 -5.80
C ILE A 32 -1.81 11.27 -4.96
N ASN A 33 -0.55 10.82 -4.96
CA ASN A 33 0.51 11.44 -4.20
C ASN A 33 1.51 12.11 -5.14
N GLU A 34 1.91 13.34 -4.80
CA GLU A 34 2.92 14.11 -5.55
C GLU A 34 4.36 13.61 -5.28
N THR A 35 4.52 12.74 -4.28
CA THR A 35 5.78 12.11 -3.91
C THR A 35 5.73 10.61 -4.17
N ALA A 36 6.91 9.99 -4.28
CA ALA A 36 7.00 8.54 -4.43
C ALA A 36 6.59 7.83 -3.12
N GLU A 37 5.93 6.70 -3.24
CA GLU A 37 5.62 5.82 -2.11
C GLU A 37 6.40 4.52 -2.20
N TRP A 38 7.01 4.12 -1.09
CA TRP A 38 7.75 2.87 -1.00
C TRP A 38 7.04 1.87 -0.12
N PHE A 39 6.89 0.65 -0.63
CA PHE A 39 6.23 -0.48 0.01
C PHE A 39 7.24 -1.58 0.28
N TYR A 40 7.17 -2.16 1.47
CA TYR A 40 7.88 -3.38 1.85
C TYR A 40 6.94 -4.30 2.61
N GLN A 41 6.69 -5.48 2.06
CA GLN A 41 5.75 -6.42 2.64
C GLN A 41 6.47 -7.34 3.61
N HIS A 42 6.50 -6.97 4.89
CA HIS A 42 7.20 -7.77 5.90
C HIS A 42 6.57 -9.16 6.13
N LYS A 43 5.24 -9.28 6.01
CA LYS A 43 4.50 -10.54 6.24
C LYS A 43 3.25 -10.63 5.38
N GLY A 44 2.97 -11.78 4.78
CA GLY A 44 1.81 -12.01 3.92
C GLY A 44 1.96 -11.36 2.54
N SER A 45 0.85 -11.18 1.82
CA SER A 45 0.83 -10.58 0.48
C SER A 45 -0.16 -9.42 0.41
N MET A 46 0.15 -8.42 -0.42
CA MET A 46 -0.75 -7.33 -0.73
C MET A 46 -0.94 -7.16 -2.25
N LEU A 47 -2.08 -6.62 -2.64
CA LEU A 47 -2.43 -6.21 -3.98
C LEU A 47 -2.56 -4.70 -4.04
N LEU A 48 -1.65 -4.03 -4.74
CA LEU A 48 -1.72 -2.60 -4.99
C LEU A 48 -2.37 -2.36 -6.36
N LYS A 49 -3.55 -1.75 -6.36
CA LYS A 49 -4.25 -1.35 -7.59
C LYS A 49 -3.74 0.01 -8.02
N ILE A 50 -3.31 0.16 -9.26
CA ILE A 50 -2.78 1.43 -9.78
C ILE A 50 -3.46 1.81 -11.09
N ILE A 51 -3.42 3.10 -11.44
CA ILE A 51 -3.73 3.59 -12.78
C ILE A 51 -2.44 4.08 -13.40
N ASP A 52 -1.97 3.40 -14.44
CA ASP A 52 -0.71 3.69 -15.13
C ASP A 52 -1.00 3.89 -16.62
N ASP A 53 -0.65 5.06 -17.15
CA ASP A 53 -1.03 5.52 -18.49
C ASP A 53 -2.54 5.35 -18.80
N GLY A 54 -3.39 5.65 -17.80
CA GLY A 54 -4.85 5.54 -17.92
C GLY A 54 -5.38 4.10 -17.90
N GLN A 55 -4.53 3.10 -17.64
CA GLN A 55 -4.92 1.70 -17.53
C GLN A 55 -4.88 1.22 -16.07
N PHE A 56 -5.92 0.51 -15.66
CA PHE A 56 -5.95 -0.17 -14.37
C PHE A 56 -5.00 -1.37 -14.37
N ARG A 57 -4.08 -1.40 -13.40
CA ARG A 57 -3.11 -2.48 -13.22
C ARG A 57 -3.10 -2.95 -11.77
N ASP A 58 -2.82 -4.23 -11.62
CA ASP A 58 -2.74 -4.91 -10.33
C ASP A 58 -1.28 -5.29 -10.06
N VAL A 59 -0.67 -4.70 -9.04
CA VAL A 59 0.70 -4.98 -8.59
C VAL A 59 0.64 -5.89 -7.37
N HIS A 60 1.12 -7.11 -7.51
CA HIS A 60 1.22 -8.06 -6.40
C HIS A 60 2.57 -7.85 -5.70
N ILE A 61 2.53 -7.61 -4.39
CA ILE A 61 3.71 -7.44 -3.54
C ILE A 61 3.64 -8.55 -2.49
N ASN A 62 4.44 -9.60 -2.68
CA ASN A 62 4.44 -10.79 -1.82
C ASN A 62 5.34 -10.59 -0.60
N GLU A 63 5.32 -11.54 0.32
CA GLU A 63 6.16 -11.49 1.52
C GLU A 63 7.64 -11.35 1.15
N GLY A 64 8.29 -10.32 1.69
CA GLY A 64 9.67 -9.96 1.41
C GLY A 64 9.88 -9.04 0.20
N ASP A 65 8.85 -8.82 -0.63
CA ASP A 65 8.97 -7.95 -1.80
C ASP A 65 9.05 -6.47 -1.40
N MET A 66 9.76 -5.71 -2.25
CA MET A 66 9.85 -4.25 -2.17
C MET A 66 9.33 -3.66 -3.48
N PHE A 67 8.55 -2.59 -3.39
CA PHE A 67 8.02 -1.88 -4.55
C PHE A 67 8.10 -0.37 -4.31
N LEU A 68 8.59 0.37 -5.32
CA LEU A 68 8.58 1.84 -5.30
C LEU A 68 7.59 2.33 -6.34
N LEU A 69 6.54 2.97 -5.87
CA LEU A 69 5.53 3.63 -6.69
C LEU A 69 6.02 5.05 -7.06
N PRO A 70 6.16 5.37 -8.36
CA PRO A 70 6.47 6.72 -8.79
C PRO A 70 5.38 7.75 -8.42
N PRO A 71 5.74 9.04 -8.33
CA PRO A 71 4.77 10.11 -8.11
C PRO A 71 3.64 10.16 -9.15
N ILE A 72 2.49 10.71 -8.73
CA ILE A 72 1.35 11.13 -9.58
C ILE A 72 0.56 9.96 -10.18
N LEU A 73 0.88 8.72 -9.82
CA LEU A 73 0.06 7.56 -10.19
C LEU A 73 -1.09 7.38 -9.17
N PRO A 74 -2.36 7.34 -9.61
CA PRO A 74 -3.47 7.00 -8.71
C PRO A 74 -3.37 5.56 -8.21
N THR A 75 -3.45 5.32 -6.91
CA THR A 75 -3.31 3.97 -6.32
C THR A 75 -4.24 3.65 -5.16
N THR A 76 -4.62 2.38 -5.01
CA THR A 76 -5.40 1.86 -3.89
C THR A 76 -4.76 0.60 -3.32
N PRO A 77 -4.40 0.56 -2.02
CA PRO A 77 -3.94 -0.66 -1.38
C PRO A 77 -5.09 -1.62 -1.08
N SER A 78 -4.92 -2.91 -1.37
CA SER A 78 -5.84 -3.98 -1.05
C SER A 78 -5.07 -5.21 -0.56
N ASP A 79 -5.19 -5.58 0.71
CA ASP A 79 -4.60 -6.82 1.19
C ASP A 79 -5.41 -8.03 0.72
N SER A 80 -4.75 -9.02 0.11
CA SER A 80 -5.40 -10.28 -0.26
C SER A 80 -5.56 -11.15 0.99
N GLN A 81 -6.81 -11.58 1.25
CA GLN A 81 -7.03 -12.71 2.16
C GLN A 81 -6.50 -13.96 1.48
N THR A 82 -5.44 -14.55 2.03
CA THR A 82 -5.11 -15.94 1.72
C THR A 82 -5.81 -16.81 2.77
N PRO A 83 -6.53 -17.89 2.39
CA PRO A 83 -7.18 -18.80 3.32
C PRO A 83 -6.18 -19.54 4.24
#